data_AF-A0A850MLJ9-F1
#
_entry.id   AF-A0A850MLJ9-F1
#
_cell.length_a   1.000
_cell.length_b   1.000
_cell.length_c   1.000
_cell.angle_alpha   90.00
_cell.angle_beta   90.00
_cell.angle_gamma   90.00
#
_symmetry.space_group_name_H-M   'P 1'
#
loop_
_entity.id
_entity.type
_entity.pdbx_description
1 polymer ?
#
loop_
_entity_poly.entity_id
_entity_poly.type
_entity_poly.pdbx_seq_one_letter_code
_entity_poly.pdbx_strand_id
1 'polypeptide(L)'
;MSVKPGMNAKEIAILHYQLLTVNNFEEWLKTIKKIHRKKAKKKGSRPYYWWNTGRKRIDEQGMSYSFKNKDERYSNETRQKFFFYRLDKEGNESGMPVPITLRKDPEDNDEWRVDVSSW
;
A
#
# COMPACT_ATOMS: atom_id res chain seq x y z
N MET A 1 0.28 1.80 -14.93
CA MET A 1 0.93 2.31 -13.70
C MET A 1 2.01 1.31 -13.30
N SER A 2 3.20 1.76 -12.93
CA SER A 2 4.33 0.89 -12.58
C SER A 2 5.25 1.58 -11.59
N VAL A 3 5.97 0.78 -10.79
CA VAL A 3 6.99 1.30 -9.87
C VAL A 3 8.19 1.79 -10.66
N LYS A 4 8.66 3.00 -10.36
CA LYS A 4 9.85 3.61 -10.96
C LYS A 4 10.93 3.85 -9.88
N PRO A 5 12.22 3.78 -10.23
CA PRO A 5 13.30 4.18 -9.32
C PRO A 5 13.15 5.65 -8.88
N GLY A 6 13.57 5.95 -7.65
CA GLY A 6 13.58 7.31 -7.10
C GLY A 6 12.21 7.86 -6.67
N MET A 7 11.14 7.07 -6.72
CA MET A 7 9.82 7.50 -6.23
C MET A 7 9.88 7.77 -4.73
N ASN A 8 9.30 8.89 -4.30
CA ASN A 8 9.22 9.24 -2.90
C ASN A 8 8.17 8.38 -2.17
N ALA A 9 8.18 8.44 -0.84
CA ALA A 9 7.30 7.61 -0.01
C ALA A 9 5.80 7.83 -0.28
N LYS A 10 5.38 9.07 -0.54
CA LYS A 10 3.97 9.38 -0.83
C LYS A 10 3.54 8.78 -2.17
N GLU A 11 4.39 8.89 -3.18
CA GLU A 11 4.14 8.33 -4.51
C GLU A 11 3.99 6.81 -4.46
N ILE A 12 4.88 6.11 -3.75
CA ILE A 12 4.76 4.65 -3.55
C ILE A 12 3.49 4.28 -2.78
N ALA A 13 3.12 5.06 -1.76
CA ALA A 13 1.90 4.81 -0.98
C ALA A 13 0.63 4.92 -1.83
N ILE A 14 0.54 5.97 -2.66
CA ILE A 14 -0.59 6.17 -3.56
C ILE A 14 -0.61 5.06 -4.63
N LEU A 15 0.55 4.79 -5.24
CA LEU A 15 0.67 3.76 -6.26
C LEU A 15 0.28 2.37 -5.74
N HIS A 16 0.60 2.05 -4.47
CA HIS A 16 0.21 0.79 -3.83
C HIS A 16 -1.30 0.55 -3.89
N TYR A 17 -2.11 1.54 -3.49
CA TYR A 17 -3.57 1.39 -3.55
C TYR A 17 -4.11 1.46 -4.98
N GLN A 18 -3.52 2.28 -5.85
CA GLN A 18 -3.92 2.32 -7.26
C GLN A 18 -3.73 0.96 -7.95
N LEU A 19 -2.58 0.31 -7.74
CA LEU A 19 -2.28 -1.01 -8.30
C LEU A 19 -3.19 -2.11 -7.76
N LEU A 20 -3.57 -2.02 -6.49
CA LEU A 20 -4.58 -2.87 -5.90
C LEU A 20 -5.94 -2.68 -6.57
N THR A 21 -6.37 -1.43 -6.79
CA THR A 21 -7.65 -1.12 -7.44
C THR A 21 -7.72 -1.68 -8.86
N VAL A 22 -6.64 -1.55 -9.65
CA VAL A 22 -6.60 -2.06 -11.03
C VAL A 22 -6.17 -3.53 -11.16
N ASN A 23 -6.17 -4.29 -10.06
CA ASN A 23 -5.82 -5.72 -10.03
C ASN A 23 -4.43 -6.05 -10.59
N ASN A 24 -3.45 -5.16 -10.45
CA ASN A 24 -2.08 -5.39 -10.93
C ASN A 24 -1.18 -5.94 -9.82
N PHE A 25 -1.26 -7.25 -9.57
CA PHE A 25 -0.54 -7.91 -8.49
C PHE A 25 0.99 -7.80 -8.61
N GLU A 26 1.54 -8.00 -9.81
CA GLU A 26 2.98 -8.06 -10.02
C GLU A 26 3.65 -6.69 -9.78
N GLU A 27 3.03 -5.60 -10.25
CA GLU A 27 3.50 -4.25 -9.90
C GLU A 27 3.21 -3.91 -8.44
N TRP A 28 2.06 -4.36 -7.90
CA TRP A 28 1.72 -4.12 -6.50
C TRP A 28 2.78 -4.71 -5.57
N LEU A 29 3.27 -5.91 -5.86
CA LEU A 29 4.36 -6.52 -5.09
C LEU A 29 5.63 -5.68 -5.08
N LYS A 30 5.95 -4.99 -6.18
CA LYS A 30 7.14 -4.11 -6.25
C LYS A 30 7.05 -2.93 -5.28
N THR A 31 5.85 -2.53 -4.86
CA THR A 31 5.69 -1.46 -3.86
C THR A 31 6.03 -1.90 -2.43
N ILE A 32 6.07 -3.21 -2.15
CA ILE A 32 6.29 -3.79 -0.81
C ILE A 32 7.78 -4.06 -0.60
N LYS A 33 8.27 -4.07 0.65
CA LYS A 33 9.66 -4.44 0.93
C LYS A 33 10.02 -5.82 0.39
N LYS A 34 11.23 -5.95 -0.13
CA LYS A 34 11.75 -7.13 -0.83
C LYS A 34 11.70 -8.40 0.02
N ILE A 35 11.97 -8.28 1.32
CA ILE A 35 11.86 -9.38 2.30
C ILE A 35 10.46 -10.02 2.35
N HIS A 36 9.41 -9.25 2.08
CA HIS A 36 8.03 -9.74 2.09
C HIS A 36 7.60 -10.31 0.73
N ARG A 37 8.15 -9.81 -0.38
CA ARG A 37 7.79 -10.26 -1.75
C ARG A 37 7.98 -11.76 -1.95
N LYS A 38 9.08 -12.32 -1.43
CA LYS A 38 9.42 -13.76 -1.56
C LYS A 38 8.31 -14.70 -1.09
N LYS A 39 7.50 -14.28 -0.11
CA LYS A 39 6.42 -15.10 0.47
C LYS A 39 5.05 -14.73 -0.07
N ALA A 40 4.94 -13.75 -0.97
CA ALA A 40 3.66 -13.14 -1.29
C ALA A 40 2.65 -14.04 -2.02
N LYS A 41 3.12 -15.07 -2.74
CA LYS A 41 2.26 -16.09 -3.35
C LYS A 41 1.92 -17.25 -2.39
N LYS A 42 2.55 -17.32 -1.21
CA LYS A 42 2.26 -18.35 -0.21
C LYS A 42 0.98 -18.00 0.54
N LYS A 43 -0.04 -18.85 0.43
CA LYS A 43 -1.29 -18.76 1.20
C LYS A 43 -0.97 -18.69 2.69
N GLY A 44 -1.61 -17.75 3.40
CA GLY A 44 -1.35 -17.47 4.82
C GLY A 44 -0.19 -16.50 5.10
N SER A 45 0.56 -16.07 4.07
CA SER A 45 1.50 -14.96 4.23
C SER A 45 0.78 -13.61 4.37
N ARG A 46 1.44 -12.62 4.98
CA ARG A 46 0.87 -11.28 5.14
C ARG A 46 0.57 -10.62 3.79
N PRO A 47 1.47 -10.61 2.77
CA PRO A 47 1.15 -9.99 1.48
C PRO A 47 0.03 -10.70 0.74
N TYR A 48 -0.04 -12.04 0.83
CA TYR A 48 -1.16 -12.81 0.27
C TYR A 48 -2.48 -12.37 0.91
N TYR A 49 -2.52 -12.32 2.25
CA TYR A 49 -3.71 -11.89 2.97
C TYR A 49 -4.10 -10.46 2.60
N TRP A 50 -3.14 -9.54 2.59
CA TRP A 50 -3.34 -8.15 2.25
C TRP A 50 -3.94 -7.96 0.86
N TRP A 51 -3.33 -8.59 -0.16
CA TRP A 51 -3.85 -8.54 -1.52
C TRP A 51 -5.29 -9.03 -1.58
N ASN A 52 -5.57 -10.24 -1.08
CA ASN A 52 -6.89 -10.84 -1.19
C ASN A 52 -7.96 -10.07 -0.40
N THR A 53 -7.64 -9.56 0.79
CA THR A 53 -8.59 -8.75 1.58
C THR A 53 -8.89 -7.42 0.89
N GLY A 54 -7.87 -6.74 0.36
CA GLY A 54 -8.05 -5.51 -0.40
C GLY A 54 -8.87 -5.74 -1.67
N ARG A 55 -8.52 -6.76 -2.45
CA ARG A 55 -9.25 -7.15 -3.67
C ARG A 55 -10.70 -7.51 -3.38
N LYS A 56 -10.97 -8.31 -2.33
CA LYS A 56 -12.33 -8.64 -1.91
C LYS A 56 -13.17 -7.39 -1.66
N ARG A 57 -12.63 -6.40 -0.95
CA ARG A 57 -13.34 -5.14 -0.68
C ARG A 57 -13.59 -4.31 -1.94
N ILE A 58 -12.60 -4.23 -2.84
CA ILE A 58 -12.77 -3.51 -4.11
C ILE A 58 -13.81 -4.21 -4.99
N ASP A 59 -13.70 -5.54 -5.14
CA ASP A 59 -14.50 -6.30 -6.10
C ASP A 59 -15.94 -6.52 -5.62
N GLU A 60 -16.15 -6.77 -4.31
CA GLU A 60 -17.49 -7.02 -3.76
C GLU A 60 -18.19 -5.74 -3.30
N GLN A 61 -17.45 -4.73 -2.84
CA GLN A 61 -18.02 -3.53 -2.21
C GLN A 61 -17.78 -2.26 -3.02
N GLY A 62 -17.07 -2.34 -4.16
CA GLY A 62 -16.72 -1.18 -4.99
C GLY A 62 -15.81 -0.18 -4.29
N MET A 63 -15.08 -0.60 -3.25
CA MET A 63 -14.27 0.31 -2.44
C MET A 63 -13.10 0.91 -3.24
N SER A 64 -12.75 2.15 -2.92
CA SER A 64 -11.54 2.80 -3.41
C SER A 64 -10.80 3.54 -2.28
N TYR A 65 -9.62 4.08 -2.58
CA TYR A 65 -8.77 4.71 -1.57
C TYR A 65 -8.25 6.06 -2.09
N SER A 66 -8.28 7.08 -1.24
CA SER A 66 -7.73 8.40 -1.54
C SER A 66 -6.76 8.84 -0.44
N PHE A 67 -5.70 9.55 -0.82
CA PHE A 67 -4.72 10.05 0.13
C PHE A 67 -5.38 11.06 1.08
N LYS A 68 -5.25 10.84 2.40
CA LYS A 68 -5.73 11.76 3.42
C LYS A 68 -4.61 12.70 3.85
N ASN A 69 -3.66 12.18 4.64
CA ASN A 69 -2.61 12.98 5.24
C ASN A 69 -1.39 12.14 5.61
N LYS A 70 -0.30 12.82 5.95
CA LYS A 70 0.88 12.25 6.59
C LYS A 70 0.80 12.41 8.10
N ASP A 71 1.25 11.39 8.81
CA ASP A 71 1.38 11.38 10.27
C ASP A 71 2.79 11.87 10.64
N GLU A 72 2.95 13.18 10.85
CA GLU A 72 4.27 13.79 11.12
C GLU A 72 4.90 13.27 12.41
N ARG A 73 4.09 12.97 13.44
CA ARG A 73 4.58 12.42 14.72
C ARG A 73 5.28 11.06 14.55
N TYR A 74 4.86 10.28 13.56
CA TYR A 74 5.38 8.95 13.29
C TYR A 74 6.21 8.90 12.00
N SER A 75 6.62 10.05 11.48
CA SER A 75 7.42 10.14 10.25
C SER A 75 8.78 10.77 10.51
N ASN A 76 9.79 10.24 9.82
CA ASN A 76 11.18 10.72 9.82
C ASN A 76 11.86 10.35 8.49
N GLU A 77 13.14 10.65 8.34
CA GLU A 77 13.87 10.49 7.07
C GLU A 77 13.91 9.06 6.49
N THR A 78 13.70 8.03 7.31
CA THR A 78 13.78 6.61 6.89
C THR A 78 12.45 5.87 7.05
N ARG A 79 11.45 6.50 7.65
CA ARG A 79 10.11 5.95 7.89
C ARG A 79 9.05 7.01 7.68
N GLN A 80 8.03 6.71 6.87
CA GLN A 80 6.92 7.62 6.63
C GLN A 80 5.62 6.87 6.91
N LYS A 81 4.69 7.50 7.62
CA LYS A 81 3.36 6.95 7.87
C LYS A 81 2.31 7.86 7.26
N PHE A 82 1.46 7.28 6.43
CA PHE A 82 0.36 7.97 5.77
C PHE A 82 -0.97 7.35 6.15
N PHE A 83 -2.03 8.11 5.96
CA PHE A 83 -3.40 7.65 6.07
C PHE A 83 -4.14 7.88 4.76
N PHE A 84 -5.05 6.96 4.45
CA PHE A 84 -5.92 7.00 3.28
C PHE A 84 -7.37 6.94 3.72
N TYR A 85 -8.24 7.75 3.11
CA TYR A 85 -9.67 7.51 3.21
C TYR A 85 -9.99 6.22 2.46
N ARG A 86 -10.96 5.50 2.99
CA ARG A 86 -11.63 4.42 2.29
C ARG A 86 -12.92 4.99 1.77
N LEU A 87 -13.14 4.88 0.48
CA LEU A 87 -14.34 5.37 -0.17
C LEU A 87 -15.21 4.17 -0.55
N ASP A 88 -16.51 4.28 -0.37
CA ASP A 88 -17.48 3.32 -0.89
C ASP A 88 -17.65 3.46 -2.42
N LYS A 89 -18.55 2.68 -3.00
CA LYS A 89 -18.81 2.68 -4.45
C LYS A 89 -19.42 4.00 -4.94
N GLU A 90 -20.07 4.77 -4.06
CA GLU A 90 -20.60 6.11 -4.32
C GLU A 90 -19.54 7.21 -4.13
N GLY A 91 -18.38 6.87 -3.58
CA GLY A 91 -17.27 7.80 -3.33
C GLY A 91 -17.30 8.47 -1.95
N ASN A 92 -18.20 8.07 -1.05
CA ASN A 92 -18.27 8.61 0.30
C ASN A 92 -17.28 7.91 1.24
N GLU A 93 -16.81 8.62 2.26
CA GLU A 93 -15.93 8.05 3.28
C GLU A 93 -16.63 6.91 4.04
N SER A 94 -15.95 5.76 4.13
CA SER A 94 -16.45 4.55 4.79
C SER A 94 -15.48 4.09 5.89
N GLY A 95 -15.91 4.26 7.14
CA GLY A 95 -15.15 3.84 8.32
C GLY A 95 -13.89 4.68 8.59
N MET A 96 -12.95 4.13 9.34
CA MET A 96 -11.74 4.83 9.74
C MET A 96 -10.68 4.88 8.62
N PRO A 97 -9.90 5.97 8.52
CA PRO A 97 -8.77 6.06 7.60
C PRO A 97 -7.78 4.91 7.80
N VAL A 98 -7.26 4.40 6.70
CA VAL A 98 -6.37 3.24 6.66
C VAL A 98 -4.92 3.70 6.74
N PRO A 99 -4.13 3.23 7.73
CA PRO A 99 -2.72 3.56 7.80
C PRO A 99 -1.91 2.73 6.80
N ILE A 100 -0.85 3.34 6.27
CA ILE A 100 0.22 2.65 5.54
C ILE A 100 1.57 3.18 6.01
N THR A 101 2.50 2.26 6.31
CA THR A 101 3.86 2.62 6.73
C THR A 101 4.85 2.23 5.64
N LEU A 102 5.67 3.20 5.25
CA LEU A 102 6.77 3.02 4.33
C LEU A 102 8.11 3.18 5.05
N ARG A 103 9.09 2.42 4.60
CA ARG A 103 10.49 2.55 5.02
C ARG A 103 11.38 2.50 3.80
N LYS A 104 12.56 3.12 3.89
CA LYS A 104 13.65 2.79 2.96
C LYS A 104 14.00 1.31 3.09
N ASP A 105 14.20 0.63 1.98
CA ASP A 105 14.49 -0.79 1.92
C ASP A 105 15.95 -1.02 1.48
N PRO A 106 16.88 -1.31 2.42
CA PRO A 106 18.29 -1.52 2.08
C PRO A 106 18.52 -2.71 1.12
N GLU A 107 17.62 -3.69 1.09
CA GLU A 107 17.70 -4.80 0.13
C GLU A 107 17.27 -4.41 -1.29
N ASP A 108 16.72 -3.20 -1.47
CA ASP A 108 16.17 -2.65 -2.70
C ASP A 108 16.72 -1.24 -2.97
N ASN A 109 18.04 -1.06 -2.84
CA ASN A 109 18.76 0.20 -3.11
C ASN A 109 18.29 1.41 -2.29
N ASP A 110 17.90 1.19 -1.03
CA ASP A 110 17.36 2.22 -0.12
C ASP A 110 16.10 2.94 -0.64
N GLU A 111 15.41 2.34 -1.59
CA GLU A 111 14.17 2.84 -2.16
C GLU A 111 13.00 2.75 -1.14
N TRP A 112 12.03 3.65 -1.28
CA TRP A 112 10.85 3.63 -0.42
C TRP A 112 9.94 2.44 -0.75
N ARG A 113 9.60 1.64 0.26
CA ARG A 113 8.71 0.49 0.13
C ARG A 113 7.77 0.36 1.31
N VAL A 114 6.63 -0.28 1.09
CA VAL A 114 5.63 -0.59 2.11
C VAL A 114 6.17 -1.69 3.03
N ASP A 115 6.30 -1.33 4.31
CA ASP A 115 6.75 -2.22 5.40
C ASP A 115 5.53 -2.94 6.01
N VAL A 116 4.50 -2.16 6.34
CA VAL A 116 3.22 -2.64 6.85
C VAL A 116 2.10 -1.93 6.10
N SER A 117 1.29 -2.68 5.36
CA SER A 117 -0.03 -2.23 4.94
C SER A 117 -1.06 -2.71 5.97
N SER A 118 -1.82 -1.79 6.54
CA SER A 118 -3.01 -2.12 7.33
C SER A 118 -4.25 -1.98 6.45
N TRP A 119 -5.34 -2.67 6.81
CA TRP A 119 -6.66 -2.64 6.17
C TRP A 119 -7.72 -2.41 7.24
#